data_AF-U5L4Y5-F1
#
_entry.id   AF-U5L4Y5-F1
#
_cell.length_a   1.000
_cell.length_b   1.000
_cell.length_c   1.000
_cell.angle_alpha   90.00
_cell.angle_beta   90.00
_cell.angle_gamma   90.00
#
_symmetry.space_group_name_H-M   'P 1'
#
loop_
_entity.id
_entity.type
_entity.pdbx_description
1 polymer ?
#
loop_
_entity_poly.entity_id
_entity_poly.type
_entity_poly.pdbx_seq_one_letter_code
_entity_poly.pdbx_strand_id
1 'polypeptide(L)'
;MKKKKPNFKNKKIKRPQSVLEWLTAISGIGSLFFLICSLVLWDVSGLINDFLWSEVLSLIIAVSICLCAGLAFLALVWTAESWSGGIIISLFTIVFLASGGYFIHEAHLLYKDKDAYENKEFLFVEGVPDEAEYDDPETGTEFVMELIFDDLMVDVYSMDISRSYYEERLEGRKLKIAYLPNSHYAVRWWILEEQQALFSKQLFESAGSLFLLPSV
;
A
#
# COMPACT_ATOMS: atom_id res chain seq x y z
N MET A 1 15.46 57.74 -34.75
CA MET A 1 14.24 56.91 -34.87
C MET A 1 14.00 56.17 -33.56
N LYS A 2 12.91 56.49 -32.82
CA LYS A 2 12.56 55.83 -31.55
C LYS A 2 11.88 54.49 -31.85
N LYS A 3 12.50 53.37 -31.47
CA LYS A 3 11.91 52.02 -31.57
C LYS A 3 10.74 51.90 -30.59
N LYS A 4 9.51 51.77 -31.10
CA LYS A 4 8.32 51.43 -30.30
C LYS A 4 8.49 49.99 -29.78
N LYS A 5 8.45 49.81 -28.46
CA LYS A 5 8.37 48.47 -27.84
C LYS A 5 7.01 47.85 -28.18
N PRO A 6 6.95 46.58 -28.61
CA PRO A 6 5.67 45.91 -28.85
C PRO A 6 4.95 45.70 -27.52
N ASN A 7 3.73 46.25 -27.44
CA ASN A 7 2.84 46.10 -26.30
C ASN A 7 2.10 44.76 -26.47
N PHE A 8 2.64 43.70 -25.88
CA PHE A 8 1.94 42.42 -25.74
C PHE A 8 0.82 42.58 -24.71
N LYS A 9 -0.32 43.15 -25.16
CA LYS A 9 -1.57 43.05 -24.41
C LYS A 9 -1.94 41.57 -24.34
N ASN A 10 -1.84 40.99 -23.14
CA ASN A 10 -2.37 39.67 -22.82
C ASN A 10 -3.84 39.58 -23.24
N LYS A 11 -4.08 38.99 -24.42
CA LYS A 11 -5.42 38.75 -24.95
C LYS A 11 -6.00 37.62 -24.11
N LYS A 12 -6.87 37.95 -23.14
CA LYS A 12 -7.64 36.94 -22.40
C LYS A 12 -8.49 36.17 -23.41
N ILE A 13 -8.07 34.95 -23.74
CA ILE A 13 -8.82 34.03 -24.59
C ILE A 13 -10.10 33.70 -23.83
N LYS A 14 -11.25 34.22 -24.27
CA LYS A 14 -12.56 33.86 -23.72
C LYS A 14 -12.84 32.39 -24.10
N ARG A 15 -12.67 31.46 -23.15
CA ARG A 15 -13.06 30.06 -23.33
C ARG A 15 -14.59 29.97 -23.51
N PRO A 16 -15.10 29.06 -24.34
CA PRO A 16 -16.54 28.83 -24.47
C PRO A 16 -17.07 28.33 -23.12
N GLN A 17 -17.84 29.19 -22.46
CA GLN A 17 -18.22 29.05 -21.05
C GLN A 17 -19.07 27.79 -20.79
N SER A 18 -19.90 27.37 -21.75
CA SER A 18 -20.79 26.21 -21.59
C SER A 18 -20.06 24.87 -21.51
N VAL A 19 -19.04 24.62 -22.35
CA VAL A 19 -18.34 23.32 -22.39
C VAL A 19 -17.56 23.08 -21.08
N LEU A 20 -16.96 24.14 -20.54
CA LEU A 20 -16.20 24.08 -19.29
C LEU A 20 -17.10 23.73 -18.11
N GLU A 21 -18.29 24.34 -18.04
CA GLU A 21 -19.30 24.05 -17.02
C GLU A 21 -19.74 22.59 -17.04
N TRP A 22 -19.99 22.02 -18.23
CA TRP A 22 -20.33 20.59 -18.38
C TRP A 22 -19.21 19.67 -17.92
N LEU A 23 -17.96 19.95 -18.31
CA LEU A 23 -16.81 19.14 -17.91
C LEU A 23 -16.63 19.16 -16.39
N THR A 24 -16.65 20.33 -15.77
CA THR A 24 -16.57 20.50 -14.32
C THR A 24 -17.70 19.74 -13.61
N ALA A 25 -18.93 19.82 -14.12
CA ALA A 25 -20.08 19.10 -13.56
C ALA A 25 -19.90 17.57 -13.63
N ILE A 26 -19.47 17.04 -14.78
CA ILE A 26 -19.22 15.60 -14.96
C ILE A 26 -18.12 15.12 -14.01
N SER A 27 -17.02 15.89 -13.89
CA SER A 27 -15.92 15.54 -12.99
C SER A 27 -16.35 15.58 -11.52
N GLY A 28 -17.17 16.56 -11.13
CA GLY A 28 -17.74 16.64 -9.78
C GLY A 28 -18.68 15.49 -9.45
N ILE A 29 -19.57 15.11 -10.38
CA ILE A 29 -20.47 13.96 -10.21
C ILE A 29 -19.65 12.66 -10.13
N GLY A 30 -18.64 12.49 -10.98
CA GLY A 30 -17.75 11.34 -10.96
C GLY A 30 -16.98 11.23 -9.64
N SER A 31 -16.43 12.35 -9.15
CA SER A 31 -15.74 12.40 -7.86
C SER A 31 -16.66 11.97 -6.70
N LEU A 32 -17.89 12.48 -6.66
CA LEU A 32 -18.88 12.08 -5.65
C LEU A 32 -19.24 10.59 -5.74
N PHE A 33 -19.39 10.06 -6.94
CA PHE A 33 -19.64 8.63 -7.14
C PHE A 33 -18.51 7.77 -6.56
N PHE A 34 -17.25 8.08 -6.87
CA PHE A 34 -16.11 7.34 -6.32
C PHE A 34 -16.02 7.48 -4.79
N LEU A 35 -16.31 8.66 -4.23
CA LEU A 35 -16.35 8.82 -2.78
C LEU A 35 -17.38 7.90 -2.13
N ILE A 36 -18.60 7.83 -2.68
CA ILE A 36 -19.66 6.95 -2.18
C ILE A 36 -19.23 5.48 -2.31
N CYS A 37 -18.63 5.09 -3.44
CA CYS A 37 -18.10 3.75 -3.63
C CYS A 37 -17.02 3.41 -2.60
N SER A 38 -16.08 4.31 -2.31
CA SER A 38 -15.05 4.11 -1.30
C SER A 38 -15.65 3.87 0.09
N LEU A 39 -16.67 4.64 0.48
CA LEU A 39 -17.34 4.46 1.78
C LEU A 39 -18.07 3.11 1.86
N VAL A 40 -18.80 2.74 0.81
CA VAL A 40 -19.51 1.46 0.76
C VAL A 40 -18.52 0.28 0.79
N LEU A 41 -17.42 0.37 0.04
CA LEU A 41 -16.40 -0.67 0.01
C LEU A 41 -15.66 -0.79 1.33
N TRP A 42 -15.41 0.33 2.02
CA TRP A 42 -14.83 0.34 3.36
C TRP A 42 -15.68 -0.46 4.34
N ASP A 43 -16.99 -0.20 4.37
CA ASP A 43 -17.92 -0.95 5.23
C ASP A 43 -17.96 -2.44 4.87
N VAL A 44 -17.93 -2.79 3.57
CA VAL A 44 -17.92 -4.18 3.11
C VAL A 44 -16.62 -4.89 3.47
N SER A 45 -15.48 -4.21 3.38
CA SER A 45 -14.17 -4.79 3.72
C SER A 45 -14.13 -5.27 5.17
N GLY A 46 -14.69 -4.49 6.10
CA GLY A 46 -14.78 -4.87 7.51
C GLY A 46 -15.65 -6.10 7.81
N LEU A 47 -16.46 -6.58 6.86
CA LEU A 47 -17.28 -7.78 7.00
C LEU A 47 -16.60 -9.04 6.46
N ILE A 48 -15.47 -8.90 5.76
CA ILE A 48 -14.78 -10.01 5.11
C ILE A 48 -13.70 -10.54 6.05
N ASN A 49 -13.83 -11.81 6.44
CA ASN A 49 -12.86 -12.50 7.29
C ASN A 49 -11.68 -13.10 6.49
N ASP A 50 -11.75 -13.07 5.16
CA ASP A 50 -10.67 -13.53 4.30
C ASP A 50 -9.65 -12.40 4.15
N PHE A 51 -8.46 -12.63 4.69
CA PHE A 51 -7.37 -11.66 4.72
C PHE A 51 -6.98 -11.17 3.32
N LEU A 52 -6.86 -12.06 2.34
CA LEU A 52 -6.43 -11.68 1.00
C LEU A 52 -7.48 -10.80 0.33
N TRP A 53 -8.76 -11.15 0.47
CA TRP A 53 -9.85 -10.35 -0.09
C TRP A 53 -10.02 -9.00 0.62
N SER A 54 -9.85 -8.96 1.93
CA SER A 54 -9.83 -7.72 2.70
C SER A 54 -8.75 -6.77 2.17
N GLU A 55 -7.55 -7.30 1.91
CA GLU A 55 -6.43 -6.49 1.45
C GLU A 55 -6.57 -6.02 -0.01
N VAL A 56 -7.05 -6.88 -0.91
CA VAL A 56 -7.41 -6.49 -2.28
C VAL A 56 -8.48 -5.38 -2.25
N LEU A 57 -9.46 -5.46 -1.35
CA LEU A 57 -10.50 -4.44 -1.22
C LEU A 57 -9.94 -3.13 -0.67
N SER A 58 -9.03 -3.17 0.32
CA SER A 58 -8.32 -1.99 0.82
C SER A 58 -7.60 -1.24 -0.30
N LEU A 59 -6.90 -1.97 -1.18
CA LEU A 59 -6.26 -1.39 -2.36
C LEU A 59 -7.27 -0.79 -3.35
N ILE A 60 -8.39 -1.46 -3.61
CA ILE A 60 -9.47 -0.92 -4.47
C ILE A 60 -10.10 0.34 -3.86
N ILE A 61 -10.26 0.41 -2.54
CA ILE A 61 -10.73 1.61 -1.84
C ILE A 61 -9.73 2.75 -2.06
N ALA A 62 -8.42 2.49 -1.93
CA ALA A 62 -7.37 3.47 -2.18
C ALA A 62 -7.42 3.98 -3.64
N VAL A 63 -7.58 3.09 -4.63
CA VAL A 63 -7.79 3.46 -6.04
C VAL A 63 -8.98 4.41 -6.19
N SER A 64 -10.11 4.06 -5.57
CA SER A 64 -11.34 4.87 -5.64
C SER A 64 -11.14 6.25 -5.00
N ILE A 65 -10.42 6.35 -3.87
CA ILE A 65 -10.06 7.63 -3.25
C ILE A 65 -9.14 8.45 -4.17
N CYS A 66 -8.12 7.83 -4.76
CA CYS A 66 -7.22 8.48 -5.71
C CYS A 66 -7.95 9.02 -6.94
N LEU A 67 -8.90 8.26 -7.50
CA LEU A 67 -9.75 8.71 -8.61
C LEU A 67 -10.69 9.84 -8.19
N CYS A 68 -11.29 9.75 -7.01
CA CYS A 68 -12.12 10.81 -6.43
C CYS A 68 -11.33 12.13 -6.33
N ALA A 69 -10.14 12.09 -5.74
CA ALA A 69 -9.26 13.24 -5.59
C ALA A 69 -8.76 13.76 -6.96
N GLY A 70 -8.33 12.86 -7.86
CA GLY A 70 -7.89 13.21 -9.21
C GLY A 70 -8.96 13.94 -10.02
N LEU A 71 -10.22 13.48 -9.98
CA LEU A 71 -11.34 14.16 -10.63
C LEU A 71 -11.69 15.50 -9.96
N ALA A 72 -11.60 15.59 -8.64
CA ALA A 72 -11.80 16.85 -7.93
C ALA A 72 -10.74 17.88 -8.33
N PHE A 73 -9.46 17.50 -8.40
CA PHE A 73 -8.40 18.38 -8.85
C PHE A 73 -8.52 18.74 -10.33
N LEU A 74 -8.93 17.81 -11.19
CA LEU A 74 -9.18 18.08 -12.60
C LEU A 74 -10.26 19.18 -12.79
N ALA A 75 -11.34 19.12 -12.02
CA ALA A 75 -12.35 20.16 -11.99
C ALA A 75 -11.75 21.53 -11.57
N LEU A 76 -10.87 21.54 -10.56
CA LEU A 76 -10.19 22.75 -10.08
C LEU A 76 -9.19 23.32 -11.10
N VAL A 77 -8.49 22.47 -11.87
CA VAL A 77 -7.60 22.92 -12.97
C VAL A 77 -8.39 23.74 -13.99
N TRP A 78 -9.61 23.31 -14.30
CA TRP A 78 -10.47 23.97 -15.27
C TRP A 78 -11.00 25.32 -14.80
N THR A 79 -11.24 25.48 -13.50
CA THR A 79 -11.72 26.74 -12.89
C THR A 79 -10.60 27.67 -12.44
N ALA A 80 -9.33 27.25 -12.53
CA ALA A 80 -8.21 28.06 -12.07
C ALA A 80 -8.10 29.39 -12.82
N GLU A 81 -8.14 30.50 -12.07
CA GLU A 81 -8.04 31.86 -12.64
C GLU A 81 -6.61 32.25 -13.03
N SER A 82 -5.61 31.66 -12.36
CA SER A 82 -4.19 31.93 -12.58
C SER A 82 -3.50 30.75 -13.26
N TRP A 83 -2.57 31.05 -14.17
CA TRP A 83 -1.81 30.03 -14.89
C TRP A 83 -0.90 29.21 -13.96
N SER A 84 -0.30 29.86 -12.95
CA SER A 84 0.55 29.21 -11.95
C SER A 84 -0.28 28.28 -11.05
N GLY A 85 -1.47 28.70 -10.62
CA GLY A 85 -2.38 27.85 -9.86
C GLY A 85 -2.82 26.62 -10.65
N GLY A 86 -3.15 26.80 -11.93
CA GLY A 86 -3.49 25.68 -12.82
C GLY A 86 -2.37 24.65 -12.95
N ILE A 87 -1.10 25.08 -13.02
CA ILE A 87 0.05 24.15 -13.06
C ILE A 87 0.17 23.37 -11.76
N ILE A 88 0.10 24.04 -10.60
CA ILE A 88 0.22 23.39 -9.29
C ILE A 88 -0.86 22.32 -9.11
N ILE A 89 -2.12 22.67 -9.40
CA ILE A 89 -3.25 21.72 -9.27
C ILE A 89 -3.10 20.56 -10.28
N SER A 90 -2.56 20.83 -11.48
CA SER A 90 -2.29 19.78 -12.46
C SER A 90 -1.24 18.78 -11.96
N LEU A 91 -0.21 19.24 -11.24
CA LEU A 91 0.78 18.35 -10.61
C LEU A 91 0.13 17.45 -9.57
N PHE A 92 -0.71 18.00 -8.68
CA PHE A 92 -1.48 17.18 -7.74
C PHE A 92 -2.38 16.17 -8.46
N THR A 93 -3.06 16.58 -9.53
CA THR A 93 -3.89 15.68 -10.35
C THR A 93 -3.08 14.49 -10.87
N ILE A 94 -1.88 14.75 -11.42
CA ILE A 94 -1.00 13.71 -11.93
C ILE A 94 -0.53 12.77 -10.83
N VAL A 95 -0.14 13.29 -9.66
CA VAL A 95 0.29 12.48 -8.52
C VAL A 95 -0.83 11.53 -8.09
N PHE A 96 -2.04 12.03 -7.87
CA PHE A 96 -3.16 11.18 -7.45
C PHE A 96 -3.53 10.12 -8.49
N LEU A 97 -3.53 10.46 -9.78
CA LEU A 97 -3.79 9.47 -10.84
C LEU A 97 -2.67 8.43 -10.95
N ALA A 98 -1.41 8.83 -10.78
CA ALA A 98 -0.27 7.91 -10.77
C ALA A 98 -0.32 6.96 -9.57
N SER A 99 -0.62 7.47 -8.36
CA SER A 99 -0.84 6.65 -7.17
C SER A 99 -2.01 5.68 -7.35
N GLY A 100 -3.11 6.10 -7.98
CA GLY A 100 -4.20 5.18 -8.34
C GLY A 100 -3.75 4.05 -9.27
N GLY A 101 -2.90 4.35 -10.25
CA GLY A 101 -2.30 3.33 -11.12
C GLY A 101 -1.39 2.35 -10.37
N TYR A 102 -0.62 2.84 -9.39
CA TYR A 102 0.18 2.01 -8.49
C TYR A 102 -0.71 1.05 -7.69
N PHE A 103 -1.76 1.54 -7.03
CA PHE A 103 -2.65 0.66 -6.26
C PHE A 103 -3.41 -0.37 -7.11
N ILE A 104 -3.73 -0.05 -8.38
CA ILE A 104 -4.27 -1.04 -9.33
C ILE A 104 -3.24 -2.15 -9.58
N HIS A 105 -1.97 -1.80 -9.74
CA HIS A 105 -0.89 -2.77 -9.95
C HIS A 105 -0.77 -3.70 -8.75
N GLU A 106 -0.70 -3.16 -7.54
CA GLU A 106 -0.62 -3.93 -6.30
C GLU A 106 -1.84 -4.85 -6.12
N ALA A 107 -3.06 -4.33 -6.33
CA ALA A 107 -4.27 -5.15 -6.23
C ALA A 107 -4.26 -6.32 -7.22
N HIS A 108 -3.70 -6.10 -8.41
CA HIS A 108 -3.58 -7.14 -9.43
C HIS A 108 -2.50 -8.17 -9.09
N LEU A 109 -1.36 -7.76 -8.51
CA LEU A 109 -0.34 -8.70 -8.03
C LEU A 109 -0.92 -9.58 -6.91
N LEU A 110 -1.60 -8.98 -5.94
CA LEU A 110 -2.22 -9.70 -4.84
C LEU A 110 -3.35 -10.63 -5.30
N TYR A 111 -4.14 -10.21 -6.29
CA TYR A 111 -5.14 -11.08 -6.91
C TYR A 111 -4.52 -12.30 -7.61
N LYS A 112 -3.35 -12.15 -8.25
CA LYS A 112 -2.63 -13.29 -8.85
C LYS A 112 -2.16 -14.30 -7.82
N ASP A 113 -1.95 -13.87 -6.58
CA ASP A 113 -1.55 -14.74 -5.48
C ASP A 113 -2.69 -15.49 -4.82
N LYS A 114 -3.93 -15.34 -5.31
CA LYS A 114 -5.10 -16.03 -4.77
C LYS A 114 -4.90 -17.55 -4.68
N ASP A 115 -4.50 -18.18 -5.77
CA ASP A 115 -4.33 -19.64 -5.79
C ASP A 115 -3.19 -20.09 -4.87
N ALA A 116 -2.10 -19.31 -4.81
CA ALA A 116 -0.98 -19.59 -3.91
C ALA A 116 -1.39 -19.46 -2.44
N TYR A 117 -2.21 -18.46 -2.11
CA TYR A 117 -2.75 -18.24 -0.78
C TYR A 117 -3.70 -19.36 -0.35
N GLU A 118 -4.66 -19.73 -1.20
CA GLU A 118 -5.65 -20.78 -0.92
C GLU A 118 -4.97 -22.16 -0.75
N ASN A 119 -3.94 -22.45 -1.55
CA ASN A 119 -3.19 -23.71 -1.48
C ASN A 119 -2.02 -23.70 -0.48
N LYS A 120 -1.75 -22.56 0.19
CA LYS A 120 -0.63 -22.36 1.11
C LYS A 120 0.75 -22.58 0.47
N GLU A 121 0.87 -22.24 -0.80
CA GLU A 121 2.10 -22.33 -1.60
C GLU A 121 2.92 -21.04 -1.45
N PHE A 122 3.50 -20.87 -0.25
CA PHE A 122 4.29 -19.69 0.09
C PHE A 122 5.76 -19.86 -0.28
N LEU A 123 6.40 -18.76 -0.68
CA LEU A 123 7.86 -18.67 -0.77
C LEU A 123 8.42 -18.27 0.59
N PHE A 124 9.71 -18.57 0.81
CA PHE A 124 10.39 -18.27 2.05
C PHE A 124 11.67 -17.50 1.79
N VAL A 125 11.91 -16.48 2.63
CA VAL A 125 13.21 -15.82 2.76
C VAL A 125 13.71 -16.02 4.18
N GLU A 126 15.00 -16.29 4.32
CA GLU A 126 15.67 -16.53 5.60
C GLU A 126 16.93 -15.67 5.67
N GLY A 127 17.03 -14.82 6.68
CA GLY A 127 18.15 -13.89 6.79
C GLY A 127 17.97 -12.88 7.91
N VAL A 128 18.97 -12.02 8.10
CA VAL A 128 18.79 -10.78 8.85
C VAL A 128 18.36 -9.75 7.81
N PRO A 129 17.25 -9.00 8.00
CA PRO A 129 16.91 -7.92 7.09
C PRO A 129 18.05 -6.90 7.03
N ASP A 130 18.41 -6.48 5.82
CA ASP A 130 19.42 -5.45 5.60
C ASP A 130 18.88 -4.06 5.98
N GLU A 131 17.59 -3.85 5.71
CA GLU A 131 16.89 -2.60 5.97
C GLU A 131 15.41 -2.86 6.31
N ALA A 132 14.82 -1.93 7.06
CA ALA A 132 13.40 -1.90 7.38
C ALA A 132 12.85 -0.52 7.04
N GLU A 133 11.80 -0.47 6.24
CA GLU A 133 11.06 0.76 5.96
C GLU A 133 9.91 0.92 6.95
N TYR A 134 9.70 2.15 7.42
CA TYR A 134 8.68 2.49 8.41
C TYR A 134 7.66 3.47 7.82
N ASP A 135 6.43 3.45 8.32
CA ASP A 135 5.47 4.50 8.03
C ASP A 135 5.85 5.83 8.73
N ASP A 136 5.26 6.94 8.27
CA ASP A 136 5.66 8.29 8.71
C ASP A 136 5.10 8.62 10.12
N PRO A 137 5.95 8.93 11.12
CA PRO A 137 5.53 9.27 12.48
C PRO A 137 4.99 10.69 12.62
N GLU A 138 3.91 11.06 11.95
CA GLU A 138 3.35 12.39 12.21
C GLU A 138 2.59 12.45 13.55
N THR A 139 1.94 11.37 14.00
CA THR A 139 1.14 11.39 15.26
C THR A 139 0.93 10.04 15.98
N GLY A 140 1.61 8.95 15.59
CA GLY A 140 1.25 7.60 16.04
C GLY A 140 2.42 6.65 16.31
N THR A 141 2.09 5.40 16.62
CA THR A 141 3.06 4.29 16.64
C THR A 141 3.49 4.00 15.22
N GLU A 142 4.78 4.06 14.96
CA GLU A 142 5.36 3.65 13.67
C GLU A 142 5.29 2.14 13.53
N PHE A 143 4.95 1.68 12.34
CA PHE A 143 4.92 0.29 11.95
C PHE A 143 5.92 0.03 10.82
N VAL A 144 6.45 -1.19 10.79
CA VAL A 144 7.30 -1.65 9.69
C VAL A 144 6.42 -1.92 8.48
N MET A 145 6.66 -1.18 7.41
CA MET A 145 6.01 -1.36 6.12
C MET A 145 6.64 -2.53 5.37
N GLU A 146 7.97 -2.52 5.26
CA GLU A 146 8.70 -3.45 4.41
C GLU A 146 10.00 -3.90 5.09
N LEU A 147 10.39 -5.15 4.81
CA LEU A 147 11.70 -5.70 5.17
C LEU A 147 12.47 -6.06 3.91
N ILE A 148 13.72 -5.60 3.83
CA ILE A 148 14.60 -5.81 2.69
C ILE A 148 15.61 -6.91 3.02
N PHE A 149 15.69 -7.92 2.16
CA PHE A 149 16.64 -9.03 2.22
C PHE A 149 17.39 -9.12 0.89
N ASP A 150 18.67 -8.75 0.86
CA ASP A 150 19.46 -8.58 -0.36
C ASP A 150 18.71 -7.69 -1.39
N ASP A 151 18.27 -8.27 -2.51
CA ASP A 151 17.51 -7.61 -3.58
C ASP A 151 15.99 -7.87 -3.47
N LEU A 152 15.51 -8.50 -2.40
CA LEU A 152 14.10 -8.84 -2.18
C LEU A 152 13.47 -7.94 -1.11
N MET A 153 12.48 -7.16 -1.53
CA MET A 153 11.61 -6.37 -0.65
C MET A 153 10.34 -7.16 -0.36
N VAL A 154 9.99 -7.29 0.92
CA VAL A 154 8.82 -8.02 1.40
C VAL A 154 7.92 -7.07 2.17
N ASP A 155 6.67 -6.92 1.73
CA ASP A 155 5.64 -6.14 2.42
C ASP A 155 5.21 -6.89 3.69
N VAL A 156 5.43 -6.28 4.84
CA VAL A 156 5.09 -6.84 6.16
C VAL A 156 4.09 -5.97 6.91
N TYR A 157 3.46 -4.99 6.27
CA TYR A 157 2.65 -4.00 6.97
C TYR A 157 1.48 -4.63 7.72
N SER A 158 0.82 -5.62 7.13
CA SER A 158 -0.26 -6.40 7.78
C SER A 158 0.16 -7.25 8.97
N MET A 159 1.47 -7.38 9.24
CA MET A 159 1.95 -8.10 10.40
C MET A 159 1.87 -7.24 11.68
N ASP A 160 1.50 -5.96 11.57
CA ASP A 160 1.36 -5.01 12.67
C ASP A 160 2.62 -4.95 13.56
N ILE A 161 3.80 -5.02 12.93
CA ILE A 161 5.09 -4.97 13.64
C ILE A 161 5.39 -3.50 13.94
N SER A 162 5.26 -3.09 15.21
CA SER A 162 5.67 -1.74 15.59
C SER A 162 7.19 -1.58 15.48
N ARG A 163 7.65 -0.37 15.17
CA ARG A 163 9.08 -0.01 15.14
C ARG A 163 9.78 -0.37 16.45
N SER A 164 9.16 -0.03 17.58
CA SER A 164 9.70 -0.34 18.89
C SER A 164 9.88 -1.85 19.12
N TYR A 165 8.94 -2.67 18.65
CA TYR A 165 9.05 -4.12 18.75
C TYR A 165 10.15 -4.65 17.82
N TYR A 166 10.26 -4.09 16.62
CA TYR A 166 11.31 -4.44 15.67
C TYR A 166 12.70 -4.14 16.26
N GLU A 167 12.96 -2.91 16.68
CA GLU A 167 14.24 -2.47 17.25
C GLU A 167 14.61 -3.26 18.53
N GLU A 168 13.64 -3.55 19.40
CA GLU A 168 13.92 -4.29 20.65
C GLU A 168 14.15 -5.79 20.43
N ARG A 169 13.43 -6.41 19.48
CA ARG A 169 13.31 -7.88 19.43
C ARG A 169 13.66 -8.54 18.11
N LEU A 170 13.64 -7.82 17.01
CA LEU A 170 13.83 -8.39 15.67
C LEU A 170 15.10 -7.88 14.99
N GLU A 171 15.51 -6.65 15.28
CA GLU A 171 16.68 -6.02 14.68
C GLU A 171 17.94 -6.87 14.92
N GLY A 172 18.70 -7.09 13.85
CA GLY A 172 19.91 -7.91 13.87
C GLY A 172 19.67 -9.42 14.05
N ARG A 173 18.42 -9.88 14.16
CA ARG A 173 18.11 -11.31 14.30
C ARG A 173 17.79 -11.96 12.96
N LYS A 174 18.04 -13.27 12.90
CA LYS A 174 17.65 -14.08 11.74
C LYS A 174 16.15 -14.35 11.75
N LEU A 175 15.47 -13.79 10.77
CA LEU A 175 14.05 -13.97 10.52
C LEU A 175 13.85 -15.00 9.40
N LYS A 176 12.75 -15.73 9.48
CA LYS A 176 12.17 -16.50 8.38
C LYS A 176 10.82 -15.89 8.07
N ILE A 177 10.59 -15.49 6.82
CA ILE A 177 9.31 -14.90 6.39
C ILE A 177 8.74 -15.76 5.29
N ALA A 178 7.46 -16.14 5.43
CA ALA A 178 6.65 -16.74 4.40
C ALA A 178 5.88 -15.63 3.68
N TYR A 179 6.00 -15.55 2.36
CA TYR A 179 5.40 -14.49 1.55
C TYR A 179 4.76 -15.03 0.26
N LEU A 180 3.92 -14.20 -0.36
CA LEU A 180 3.21 -14.51 -1.61
C LEU A 180 4.09 -14.27 -2.85
N PRO A 181 4.05 -15.14 -3.86
CA PRO A 181 5.04 -15.15 -4.93
C PRO A 181 4.99 -13.96 -5.91
N ASN A 182 3.87 -13.26 -6.08
CA ASN A 182 3.77 -12.14 -7.01
C ASN A 182 3.80 -10.78 -6.31
N SER A 183 3.06 -10.61 -5.21
CA SER A 183 2.97 -9.36 -4.45
C SER A 183 4.07 -9.19 -3.41
N HIS A 184 4.81 -10.26 -3.10
CA HIS A 184 5.76 -10.31 -1.98
C HIS A 184 5.14 -9.94 -0.64
N TYR A 185 3.82 -10.11 -0.51
CA TYR A 185 3.09 -9.83 0.70
C TYR A 185 3.34 -10.92 1.74
N ALA A 186 3.79 -10.53 2.92
CA ALA A 186 4.13 -11.46 3.98
C ALA A 186 2.86 -12.03 4.63
N VAL A 187 2.86 -13.34 4.86
CA VAL A 187 1.73 -14.06 5.47
C VAL A 187 2.07 -14.48 6.90
N ARG A 188 3.33 -14.86 7.14
CA ARG A 188 3.84 -15.29 8.46
C ARG A 188 5.32 -15.01 8.61
N TRP A 189 5.76 -14.85 9.86
CA TRP A 189 7.16 -14.68 10.19
C TRP A 189 7.54 -15.46 11.45
N TRP A 190 8.83 -15.77 11.59
CA TRP A 190 9.42 -16.44 12.75
C TRP A 190 10.82 -15.94 13.04
N ILE A 191 11.23 -15.98 14.31
CA ILE A 191 12.63 -15.87 14.71
C ILE A 191 13.26 -17.28 14.62
N LEU A 192 14.26 -17.45 13.76
CA LEU A 192 14.87 -18.76 13.47
C LEU A 192 15.49 -19.41 14.72
N GLU A 193 16.11 -18.61 15.59
CA GLU A 193 16.74 -19.07 16.82
C GLU A 193 15.73 -19.68 17.80
N GLU A 194 14.55 -19.07 17.92
CA GLU A 194 13.49 -19.53 18.83
C GLU A 194 12.82 -20.80 18.31
N GLN A 195 12.62 -20.90 16.99
CA GLN A 195 12.12 -22.11 16.32
C GLN A 195 13.04 -23.31 16.58
N GLN A 196 14.36 -23.13 16.44
CA GLN A 196 15.34 -24.20 16.68
C GLN A 196 15.38 -24.63 18.15
N ALA A 197 15.26 -23.69 19.08
CA ALA A 197 15.19 -23.97 20.52
C ALA A 197 13.93 -24.78 20.89
N LEU A 198 12.77 -24.42 20.33
CA LEU A 198 11.49 -25.12 20.53
C LEU A 198 11.53 -26.54 20.01
N PHE A 199 12.06 -26.75 18.79
CA PHE A 199 12.21 -28.09 18.22
C PHE A 199 13.14 -28.97 19.06
N SER A 200 14.27 -28.41 19.51
CA SER A 200 15.23 -29.12 20.37
C SER A 200 14.60 -29.54 21.70
N LYS A 201 13.77 -28.68 22.29
CA LYS A 201 13.05 -28.97 23.53
C LYS A 201 12.01 -30.07 23.35
N GLN A 202 11.21 -30.02 22.29
CA GLN A 202 10.21 -31.07 21.98
C GLN A 202 10.86 -32.43 21.71
N LEU A 203 11.98 -32.46 20.98
CA LEU A 203 12.74 -33.68 20.76
C LEU A 203 13.25 -34.27 22.09
N PHE A 204 13.76 -33.42 22.99
CA PHE A 204 14.23 -33.85 24.31
C PHE A 204 13.11 -34.41 25.19
N GLU A 205 11.95 -33.75 25.22
CA GLU A 205 10.77 -34.22 25.98
C GLU A 205 10.21 -35.54 25.42
N SER A 206 10.15 -35.68 24.09
CA SER A 206 9.72 -36.92 23.45
C SER A 206 10.69 -38.09 23.70
N ALA A 207 11.99 -37.84 23.66
CA ALA A 207 13.02 -38.85 23.93
C ALA A 207 13.05 -39.24 25.42
N GLY A 208 12.86 -38.29 26.34
CA GLY A 208 12.78 -38.56 27.78
C GLY A 208 11.58 -39.44 28.17
N SER A 209 10.47 -39.34 27.45
CA SER A 209 9.28 -40.18 27.66
C SER A 209 9.47 -41.64 27.22
N LEU A 210 10.42 -41.92 26.31
CA LEU A 210 10.74 -43.28 25.85
C LEU A 210 11.63 -44.06 26.82
N PHE A 211 12.35 -43.38 27.72
CA PHE A 211 13.24 -44.00 28.71
C PHE A 211 12.55 -44.35 30.04
N LEU A 212 11.25 -44.08 30.18
CA LEU A 212 10.44 -44.46 31.34
C LEU A 212 9.50 -45.64 31.00
N LEU A 213 9.93 -46.57 30.16
CA LEU A 213 9.28 -47.88 30.09
C LEU A 213 9.74 -48.71 31.31
N PRO A 214 8.83 -49.18 32.18
CA PRO A 214 9.21 -50.04 33.28
C PRO A 214 9.80 -51.33 32.70
N SER A 215 11.01 -51.67 33.15
CA SER A 215 11.61 -52.99 32.94
C SER A 215 10.67 -54.05 33.52
N VAL A 216 10.02 -54.80 32.63
CA VAL A 216 9.26 -56.02 32.95
C VAL A 216 10.25 -57.15 33.21
#